data_AF-A0A380KS91-F1
#
_entry.id   AF-A0A380KS91-F1
#
_cell.length_a   1.000
_cell.length_b   1.000
_cell.length_c   1.000
_cell.angle_alpha   90.00
_cell.angle_beta   90.00
_cell.angle_gamma   90.00
#
_symmetry.space_group_name_H-M   'P 1'
#
loop_
_entity.id
_entity.type
_entity.pdbx_description
1 polymer ?
#
loop_
_entity_poly.entity_id
_entity_poly.type
_entity_poly.pdbx_seq_one_letter_code
_entity_poly.pdbx_strand_id
1 'polypeptide(L)'
;MAKYDFQKESKIPYLECAGYKTLIRLRKRRFRCKDCRKMAVAETSLVKKNHQIATIVNQKIAQKLIEKVSMTAIAESLAVSTSTVIRKLKEFEFKTDVNWLPEHMSWDEYNFKKGKMSFIAQNFDSNKIVTILDGRTQATIRNHFLRYSRQVRNGVKVITMDMFSPYYDIARQLFPSAKIVLDRFHIVQHLSRAMNRLRIQIMNQLDRKSHEYKALNATGNSFNKIAGNSAINAFIAQLFVCI
;
A
#
# COMPACT_ATOMS: atom_id res chain seq x y z
N MET A 1 30.16 37.71 18.51
CA MET A 1 29.20 37.28 19.56
C MET A 1 29.96 36.76 20.78
N ALA A 2 29.48 37.00 22.00
CA ALA A 2 30.11 36.50 23.22
C ALA A 2 29.57 35.13 23.62
N LYS A 3 30.42 34.29 24.22
CA LYS A 3 30.00 33.04 24.87
C LYS A 3 29.06 33.39 26.04
N TYR A 4 27.87 32.80 26.08
CA TYR A 4 26.89 33.06 27.14
C TYR A 4 26.80 31.84 28.06
N ASP A 5 25.89 30.91 27.78
CA ASP A 5 25.69 29.69 28.55
C ASP A 5 25.56 28.47 27.62
N PHE A 6 24.98 27.39 28.13
CA PHE A 6 24.65 26.21 27.33
C PHE A 6 23.14 26.01 27.29
N GLN A 7 22.67 25.33 26.26
CA GLN A 7 21.33 24.77 26.23
C GLN A 7 21.22 23.62 27.26
N LYS A 8 20.01 23.36 27.76
CA LYS A 8 19.69 22.15 28.51
C LYS A 8 20.11 20.92 27.69
N GLU A 9 20.76 19.98 28.37
CA GLU A 9 21.21 18.73 27.75
C GLU A 9 20.01 17.97 27.17
N SER A 10 20.15 17.50 25.94
CA SER A 10 19.14 16.74 25.23
C SER A 10 19.65 15.33 24.95
N LYS A 11 18.81 14.31 25.17
CA LYS A 11 19.11 12.93 24.80
C LYS A 11 18.63 12.70 23.37
N ILE A 12 19.56 12.49 22.45
CA ILE A 12 19.30 12.31 21.03
C ILE A 12 19.42 10.82 20.70
N PRO A 13 18.36 10.15 20.20
CA PRO A 13 18.46 8.78 19.70
C PRO A 13 19.51 8.66 18.59
N TYR A 14 20.25 7.55 18.60
CA TYR A 14 21.26 7.24 17.59
C TYR A 14 21.17 5.77 17.14
N LEU A 15 21.96 5.39 16.14
CA LEU A 15 21.97 4.02 15.63
C LEU A 15 22.49 3.03 16.67
N GLU A 16 21.92 1.83 16.71
CA GLU A 16 22.37 0.77 17.59
C GLU A 16 23.86 0.46 17.37
N CYS A 17 24.57 0.18 18.46
CA CYS A 17 25.98 -0.21 18.44
C CYS A 17 26.12 -1.52 19.21
N ALA A 18 26.67 -2.55 18.57
CA ALA A 18 26.81 -3.90 19.13
C ALA A 18 25.51 -4.49 19.72
N GLY A 19 24.35 -4.18 19.11
CA GLY A 19 23.04 -4.66 19.57
C GLY A 19 22.43 -3.86 20.74
N TYR A 20 23.07 -2.78 21.19
CA TYR A 20 22.56 -1.93 22.25
C TYR A 20 21.98 -0.62 21.69
N LYS A 21 20.85 -0.20 22.27
CA LYS A 21 20.24 1.11 21.99
C LYS A 21 21.16 2.22 22.49
N THR A 22 21.51 3.16 21.62
CA THR A 22 22.43 4.24 21.94
C THR A 22 21.73 5.60 21.97
N LEU A 23 22.21 6.49 22.85
CA LEU A 23 21.74 7.86 22.99
C LEU A 23 22.95 8.79 23.05
N ILE A 24 22.92 9.87 22.28
CA ILE A 24 23.92 10.94 22.36
C ILE A 24 23.37 12.02 23.29
N ARG A 25 24.12 12.32 24.36
CA ARG A 25 23.85 13.48 25.19
C ARG A 25 24.44 14.72 24.55
N LEU A 26 23.58 15.57 24.01
CA LEU A 26 23.96 16.76 23.27
C LEU A 26 23.74 18.01 24.09
N ARG A 27 24.81 18.78 24.29
CA ARG A 27 24.79 20.09 24.96
C ARG A 27 25.33 21.16 24.02
N LYS A 28 24.45 22.02 23.49
CA LYS A 28 24.82 23.08 22.53
C LYS A 28 25.20 24.38 23.24
N ARG A 29 26.26 25.06 22.77
CA ARG A 29 26.66 26.38 23.28
C ARG A 29 25.69 27.46 22.78
N ARG A 30 25.34 28.42 23.63
CA ARG A 30 24.62 29.63 23.23
C ARG A 30 25.55 30.84 23.21
N PHE A 31 25.34 31.69 22.22
CA PHE A 31 26.07 32.93 22.00
C PHE A 31 25.11 34.10 22.09
N ARG A 32 25.55 35.20 22.72
CA ARG A 32 24.80 36.45 22.82
C ARG A 32 25.51 37.54 22.02
N CYS A 33 24.78 38.26 21.18
CA CYS A 33 25.31 39.44 20.51
C CYS A 33 25.55 40.56 21.55
N LYS A 34 26.70 41.24 21.48
CA LYS A 34 27.03 42.32 22.43
C LYS A 34 26.19 43.58 22.15
N ASP A 35 25.92 43.86 20.88
CA ASP A 35 25.25 45.10 20.46
C ASP A 35 23.72 44.98 20.52
N CYS A 36 23.15 43.93 19.89
CA CYS A 36 21.70 43.76 19.78
C CYS A 36 21.10 42.75 20.77
N ARG A 37 21.90 42.16 21.66
CA ARG A 37 21.51 41.16 22.68
C ARG A 37 20.82 39.88 22.16
N LYS A 38 20.70 39.69 20.83
CA LYS A 38 20.11 38.48 20.21
C LYS A 38 20.92 37.22 20.55
N MET A 39 20.21 36.10 20.68
CA MET A 39 20.78 34.79 21.02
C MET A 39 20.92 33.90 19.78
N ALA A 40 22.06 33.23 19.62
CA ALA A 40 22.27 32.16 18.65
C ALA A 40 22.72 30.89 19.36
N VAL A 41 22.38 29.73 18.80
CA VAL A 41 22.78 28.42 19.31
C VAL A 41 23.78 27.82 18.33
N ALA A 42 24.83 27.17 18.83
CA ALA A 42 25.78 26.43 17.99
C ALA A 42 25.05 25.37 17.15
N GLU A 43 25.34 25.35 15.86
CA GLU A 43 24.81 24.33 14.95
C GLU A 43 25.70 23.09 14.95
N THR A 44 25.12 21.95 14.58
CA THR A 44 25.83 20.67 14.49
C THR A 44 25.23 19.86 13.36
N SER A 45 26.05 19.07 12.67
CA SER A 45 25.61 18.14 11.62
C SER A 45 24.76 16.99 12.18
N LEU A 46 24.87 16.69 13.48
CA LEU A 46 24.15 15.58 14.11
C LEU A 46 22.63 15.77 14.06
N VAL A 47 22.15 16.99 14.32
CA VAL A 47 20.71 17.30 14.44
C VAL A 47 20.41 18.66 13.83
N LYS A 48 19.40 18.71 12.95
CA LYS A 48 18.88 19.95 12.38
C LYS A 48 18.42 20.95 13.45
N LYS A 49 18.41 22.24 13.12
CA LYS A 49 17.90 23.31 14.00
C LYS A 49 16.46 23.00 14.42
N ASN A 50 16.15 23.14 15.70
CA ASN A 50 14.84 22.84 16.31
C ASN A 50 14.37 21.37 16.24
N HIS A 51 15.27 20.43 15.92
CA HIS A 51 14.96 19.00 15.95
C HIS A 51 15.65 18.33 17.16
N GLN A 52 15.16 17.16 17.56
CA GLN A 52 15.71 16.33 18.66
C GLN A 52 16.07 14.91 18.20
N ILE A 53 16.05 14.65 16.89
CA ILE A 53 16.33 13.34 16.30
C ILE A 53 17.51 13.49 15.35
N ALA A 54 18.49 12.59 15.49
CA ALA A 54 19.68 12.62 14.64
C ALA A 54 19.32 12.48 13.16
N THR A 55 20.02 13.22 12.31
CA THR A 55 19.82 13.19 10.85
C THR A 55 19.97 11.77 10.30
N ILE A 56 20.96 11.02 10.80
CA ILE A 56 21.21 9.63 10.42
C ILE A 56 20.07 8.68 10.81
N VAL A 57 19.42 8.90 11.96
CA VAL A 57 18.24 8.12 12.38
C VAL A 57 17.07 8.40 11.45
N ASN A 58 16.84 9.66 11.07
CA ASN A 58 15.80 9.99 10.08
C ASN A 58 16.05 9.35 8.70
N GLN A 59 17.31 9.26 8.28
CA GLN A 59 17.68 8.55 7.05
C GLN A 59 17.43 7.04 7.19
N LYS A 60 17.76 6.45 8.35
CA LYS A 60 17.52 5.03 8.60
C LYS A 60 16.03 4.69 8.69
N ILE A 61 15.20 5.57 9.26
CA ILE A 61 13.73 5.44 9.22
C ILE A 61 13.27 5.38 7.76
N ALA A 62 13.73 6.32 6.92
CA ALA A 62 13.38 6.35 5.50
C ALA A 62 13.79 5.06 4.76
N GLN A 63 14.99 4.53 5.03
CA GLN A 63 15.42 3.25 4.48
C GLN A 63 14.52 2.09 4.92
N LYS A 64 14.27 1.96 6.23
CA LYS A 64 13.47 0.84 6.78
C LYS A 64 12.00 0.88 6.35
N LEU A 65 11.46 2.07 6.07
CA LEU A 65 10.11 2.22 5.49
C LEU A 65 10.00 1.61 4.08
N ILE A 66 11.12 1.50 3.34
CA ILE A 66 11.16 0.84 2.02
C ILE A 66 11.27 -0.69 2.16
N GLU A 67 11.93 -1.16 3.23
CA GLU A 67 12.19 -2.59 3.49
C GLU A 67 10.95 -3.39 3.98
N LYS A 68 9.74 -2.82 3.91
CA LYS A 68 8.47 -3.46 4.33
C LYS A 68 8.46 -3.95 5.79
N VAL A 69 9.18 -3.24 6.65
CA VAL A 69 9.19 -3.51 8.11
C VAL A 69 8.03 -2.75 8.76
N SER A 70 7.37 -3.36 9.74
CA SER A 70 6.28 -2.70 10.46
C SER A 70 6.74 -1.42 11.17
N MET A 71 5.90 -0.38 11.17
CA MET A 71 6.25 0.91 11.79
C MET A 71 6.58 0.79 13.28
N THR A 72 5.98 -0.19 13.99
CA THR A 72 6.28 -0.50 15.39
C THR A 72 7.69 -1.07 15.55
N ALA A 73 8.08 -2.04 14.71
CA ALA A 73 9.42 -2.60 14.73
C ALA A 73 10.50 -1.56 14.33
N ILE A 74 10.19 -0.67 13.39
CA ILE A 74 11.08 0.46 13.05
C ILE A 74 11.27 1.38 14.25
N ALA A 75 10.18 1.74 14.94
CA ALA A 75 10.22 2.60 16.11
C ALA A 75 11.04 1.99 17.25
N GLU A 76 10.83 0.69 17.53
CA GLU A 76 11.55 -0.05 18.57
C GLU A 76 13.05 -0.16 18.29
N SER A 77 13.42 -0.52 17.06
CA SER A 77 14.83 -0.69 16.64
C SER A 77 15.62 0.62 16.56
N LEU A 78 14.93 1.75 16.34
CA LEU A 78 15.58 3.07 16.26
C LEU A 78 15.39 3.91 17.52
N ALA A 79 14.79 3.35 18.57
CA ALA A 79 14.50 4.04 19.84
C ALA A 79 13.75 5.38 19.64
N VAL A 80 12.78 5.40 18.73
CA VAL A 80 11.93 6.55 18.44
C VAL A 80 10.46 6.20 18.65
N SER A 81 9.59 7.21 18.72
CA SER A 81 8.14 6.98 18.74
C SER A 81 7.61 6.53 17.38
N THR A 82 6.55 5.73 17.37
CA THR A 82 5.79 5.39 16.15
C THR A 82 5.28 6.64 15.43
N SER A 83 4.88 7.68 16.18
CA SER A 83 4.47 8.98 15.62
C SER A 83 5.59 9.68 14.83
N THR A 84 6.85 9.45 15.17
CA THR A 84 7.99 9.96 14.39
C THR A 84 8.09 9.24 13.06
N VAL A 85 7.97 7.92 13.07
CA VAL A 85 7.99 7.09 11.85
C VAL A 85 6.85 7.49 10.92
N ILE A 86 5.63 7.68 11.45
CA ILE A 86 4.46 8.13 10.67
C ILE A 86 4.69 9.52 10.06
N ARG A 87 5.26 10.46 10.83
CA ARG A 87 5.57 11.80 10.31
C ARG A 87 6.58 11.73 9.17
N LYS A 88 7.61 10.88 9.32
CA LYS A 88 8.60 10.65 8.27
C LYS A 88 7.97 10.03 7.03
N LEU A 89 7.05 9.07 7.21
CA LEU A 89 6.28 8.48 6.11
C LEU A 89 5.45 9.54 5.36
N LYS A 90 4.83 10.48 6.08
CA LYS A 90 4.05 11.57 5.47
C LYS A 90 4.89 12.58 4.68
N GLU A 91 6.22 12.60 4.86
CA GLU A 91 7.11 13.42 4.02
C GLU A 91 7.32 12.81 2.63
N PHE A 92 7.01 11.52 2.43
CA PHE A 92 7.08 10.91 1.12
C PHE A 92 5.88 11.34 0.28
N GLU A 93 6.15 12.10 -0.77
CA GLU A 93 5.17 12.41 -1.80
C GLU A 93 5.25 11.35 -2.90
N PHE A 94 4.15 10.63 -3.10
CA PHE A 94 3.97 9.77 -4.26
C PHE A 94 3.54 10.64 -5.44
N LYS A 95 4.48 10.99 -6.31
CA LYS A 95 4.16 11.70 -7.55
C LYS A 95 3.55 10.71 -8.54
N THR A 96 2.28 10.92 -8.88
CA THR A 96 1.65 10.21 -10.00
C THR A 96 2.19 10.80 -11.30
N ASP A 97 2.79 9.98 -12.15
CA ASP A 97 3.14 10.39 -13.50
C ASP A 97 1.86 10.45 -14.34
N VAL A 98 1.37 11.66 -14.62
CA VAL A 98 0.15 11.90 -15.39
C VAL A 98 0.37 11.84 -16.91
N ASN A 99 1.63 11.66 -17.36
CA ASN A 99 1.99 11.61 -18.77
C ASN A 99 2.03 10.19 -19.32
N TRP A 100 1.84 9.18 -18.47
CA TRP A 100 2.00 7.79 -18.85
C TRP A 100 0.90 6.90 -18.27
N LEU A 101 0.39 6.00 -19.10
CA LEU A 101 -0.46 4.87 -18.72
C LEU A 101 0.02 3.62 -19.45
N PRO A 102 -0.12 2.42 -18.86
CA PRO A 102 0.28 1.18 -19.51
C PRO A 102 -0.65 0.81 -20.67
N GLU A 103 -0.11 0.12 -21.67
CA GLU A 103 -0.93 -0.41 -22.78
C GLU A 103 -1.92 -1.48 -22.31
N HIS A 104 -1.51 -2.32 -21.36
CA HIS A 104 -2.34 -3.33 -20.71
C HIS A 104 -2.53 -2.97 -19.24
N MET A 105 -3.76 -2.70 -18.85
CA MET A 105 -4.11 -2.29 -17.49
C MET A 105 -5.09 -3.28 -16.86
N SER A 106 -4.94 -3.53 -15.57
CA SER A 106 -5.91 -4.31 -14.79
C SER A 106 -6.58 -3.43 -13.76
N TRP A 107 -7.89 -3.59 -13.61
CA TRP A 107 -8.73 -2.94 -12.62
C TRP A 107 -9.28 -4.00 -11.66
N ASP A 108 -9.11 -3.77 -10.36
CA ASP A 108 -9.58 -4.69 -9.32
C ASP A 108 -10.03 -3.92 -8.06
N GLU A 109 -10.65 -4.63 -7.14
CA GLU A 109 -11.10 -4.15 -5.84
C GLU A 109 -10.22 -4.71 -4.72
N TYR A 110 -9.83 -3.86 -3.78
CA TYR A 110 -9.08 -4.28 -2.60
C TYR A 110 -9.70 -3.75 -1.31
N ASN A 111 -9.79 -4.60 -0.30
CA ASN A 111 -10.42 -4.29 0.98
C ASN A 111 -9.34 -4.01 2.05
N PHE A 112 -8.93 -2.74 2.16
CA PHE A 112 -7.92 -2.34 3.16
C PHE A 112 -8.53 -1.92 4.50
N LYS A 113 -9.66 -1.20 4.48
CA LYS A 113 -10.36 -0.74 5.69
C LYS A 113 -11.59 -1.60 5.89
N LYS A 114 -11.81 -2.11 7.12
CA LYS A 114 -13.00 -2.92 7.47
C LYS A 114 -14.28 -2.32 6.86
N GLY A 115 -14.82 -3.00 5.85
CA GLY A 115 -16.09 -2.66 5.21
C GLY A 115 -16.05 -1.63 4.07
N LYS A 116 -14.87 -1.15 3.63
CA LYS A 116 -14.76 -0.22 2.49
C LYS A 116 -13.81 -0.78 1.43
N MET A 117 -14.34 -0.96 0.22
CA MET A 117 -13.58 -1.42 -0.94
C MET A 117 -12.95 -0.22 -1.66
N SER A 118 -11.66 -0.37 -1.94
CA SER A 118 -10.82 0.58 -2.66
C SER A 118 -10.58 0.08 -4.08
N PHE A 119 -10.42 1.01 -5.00
CA PHE A 119 -10.08 0.68 -6.38
C PHE A 119 -8.56 0.63 -6.55
N ILE A 120 -8.07 -0.39 -7.25
CA ILE A 120 -6.67 -0.51 -7.65
C ILE A 120 -6.58 -0.66 -9.17
N ALA A 121 -5.66 0.09 -9.77
CA ALA A 121 -5.24 -0.11 -11.14
C ALA A 121 -3.74 -0.42 -11.20
N GLN A 122 -3.38 -1.39 -12.01
CA GLN A 122 -1.99 -1.81 -12.20
C GLN A 122 -1.68 -2.10 -13.66
N ASN A 123 -0.40 -2.03 -14.02
CA ASN A 123 0.09 -2.57 -15.28
C ASN A 123 -0.07 -4.10 -15.22
N PHE A 124 -0.77 -4.66 -16.20
CA PHE A 124 -1.06 -6.09 -16.27
C PHE A 124 0.20 -6.94 -16.47
N ASP A 125 1.16 -6.48 -17.27
CA ASP A 125 2.37 -7.23 -17.61
C ASP A 125 3.40 -7.19 -16.48
N SER A 126 3.56 -6.03 -15.84
CA SER A 126 4.63 -5.83 -14.84
C SER A 126 4.16 -5.88 -13.39
N ASN A 127 2.86 -6.02 -13.14
CA ASN A 127 2.22 -5.90 -11.82
C ASN A 127 2.61 -4.62 -11.05
N LYS A 128 2.99 -3.56 -11.77
CA LYS A 128 3.32 -2.27 -11.16
C LYS A 128 2.04 -1.51 -10.91
N ILE A 129 1.85 -1.05 -9.67
CA ILE A 129 0.70 -0.26 -9.28
C ILE A 129 0.73 1.07 -10.03
N VAL A 130 -0.35 1.37 -10.75
CA VAL A 130 -0.57 2.66 -11.42
C VAL A 130 -1.24 3.61 -10.43
N THR A 131 -2.30 3.17 -9.76
CA THR A 131 -2.99 3.97 -8.75
C THR A 131 -3.76 3.10 -7.75
N ILE A 132 -3.92 3.63 -6.54
CA ILE A 132 -4.84 3.14 -5.50
C ILE A 132 -5.74 4.31 -5.10
N LEU A 133 -7.06 4.09 -5.09
CA LEU A 133 -8.05 5.12 -4.72
C LEU A 133 -8.83 4.68 -3.48
N ASP A 134 -9.01 5.61 -2.53
CA ASP A 134 -9.80 5.41 -1.30
C ASP A 134 -11.31 5.49 -1.62
N GLY A 135 -11.77 4.56 -2.44
CA GLY A 135 -13.16 4.41 -2.88
C GLY A 135 -13.27 3.89 -4.32
N ARG A 136 -14.38 3.18 -4.58
CA ARG A 136 -14.69 2.55 -5.87
C ARG A 136 -15.82 3.20 -6.66
N THR A 137 -16.25 4.40 -6.27
CA THR A 137 -17.36 5.09 -6.97
C THR A 137 -16.90 5.54 -8.35
N GLN A 138 -17.83 5.56 -9.30
CA GLN A 138 -17.55 6.06 -10.66
C GLN A 138 -16.98 7.48 -10.65
N ALA A 139 -17.50 8.37 -9.79
CA ALA A 139 -16.99 9.73 -9.66
C ALA A 139 -15.50 9.78 -9.27
N THR A 140 -15.08 8.96 -8.30
CA THR A 140 -13.68 8.91 -7.84
C THR A 140 -12.75 8.39 -8.95
N ILE A 141 -13.13 7.31 -9.62
CA ILE A 141 -12.36 6.72 -10.73
C ILE A 141 -12.28 7.70 -11.91
N ARG A 142 -13.41 8.33 -12.27
CA ARG A 142 -13.50 9.33 -13.34
C ARG A 142 -12.58 10.51 -13.06
N ASN A 143 -12.69 11.11 -11.89
CA ASN A 143 -11.90 12.28 -11.51
C ASN A 143 -10.39 11.97 -11.53
N HIS A 144 -9.99 10.77 -11.12
CA HIS A 144 -8.59 10.35 -11.19
C HIS A 144 -8.09 10.29 -12.64
N PHE A 145 -8.78 9.55 -13.51
CA PHE A 145 -8.33 9.27 -14.87
C PHE A 145 -8.51 10.46 -15.84
N LEU A 146 -9.40 11.40 -15.53
CA LEU A 146 -9.52 12.64 -16.32
C LEU A 146 -8.33 13.59 -16.17
N ARG A 147 -7.43 13.35 -15.20
CA ARG A 147 -6.15 14.07 -15.10
C ARG A 147 -5.17 13.71 -16.21
N TYR A 148 -5.33 12.54 -16.83
CA TYR A 148 -4.53 12.12 -17.97
C TYR A 148 -5.12 12.70 -19.26
N SER A 149 -4.24 13.20 -20.13
CA SER A 149 -4.65 13.71 -21.43
C SER A 149 -5.37 12.63 -22.24
N ARG A 150 -6.24 13.06 -23.17
CA ARG A 150 -6.96 12.12 -24.03
C ARG A 150 -6.00 11.26 -24.87
N GLN A 151 -4.85 11.82 -25.27
CA GLN A 151 -3.81 11.09 -26.00
C GLN A 151 -3.25 9.94 -25.18
N VAL A 152 -2.90 10.19 -23.91
CA VAL A 152 -2.39 9.15 -22.99
C VAL A 152 -3.44 8.08 -22.75
N ARG A 153 -4.70 8.47 -22.52
CA ARG A 153 -5.81 7.50 -22.35
C ARG A 153 -6.05 6.65 -23.58
N ASN A 154 -5.91 7.21 -24.78
CA ASN A 154 -6.04 6.45 -26.03
C ASN A 154 -4.87 5.48 -26.28
N GLY A 155 -3.75 5.62 -25.56
CA GLY A 155 -2.63 4.67 -25.62
C GLY A 155 -2.92 3.34 -24.91
N VAL A 156 -3.94 3.28 -24.05
CA VAL A 156 -4.37 2.03 -23.41
C VAL A 156 -5.07 1.15 -24.43
N LYS A 157 -4.57 -0.07 -24.63
CA LYS A 157 -5.08 -1.04 -25.62
C LYS A 157 -6.02 -2.05 -25.00
N VAL A 158 -5.76 -2.49 -23.77
CA VAL A 158 -6.54 -3.53 -23.09
C VAL A 158 -6.76 -3.15 -21.63
N ILE A 159 -7.99 -3.33 -21.15
CA ILE A 159 -8.33 -3.24 -19.73
C ILE A 159 -8.94 -4.56 -19.28
N THR A 160 -8.28 -5.24 -18.36
CA THR A 160 -8.82 -6.42 -17.67
C THR A 160 -9.56 -5.98 -16.41
N MET A 161 -10.79 -6.46 -16.21
CA MET A 161 -11.59 -6.09 -15.03
C MET A 161 -12.56 -7.21 -14.62
N ASP A 162 -13.07 -7.14 -13.39
CA ASP A 162 -14.17 -7.97 -12.91
C ASP A 162 -15.51 -7.59 -13.59
N MET A 163 -16.52 -8.46 -13.47
CA MET A 163 -17.86 -8.34 -14.05
C MET A 163 -18.74 -7.26 -13.39
N PHE A 164 -18.15 -6.32 -12.64
CA PHE A 164 -18.88 -5.25 -11.98
C PHE A 164 -19.33 -4.19 -13.00
N SER A 165 -20.62 -4.20 -13.34
CA SER A 165 -21.23 -3.34 -14.37
C SER A 165 -20.81 -1.85 -14.31
N PRO A 166 -20.76 -1.17 -13.14
CA PRO A 166 -20.32 0.22 -13.07
C PRO A 166 -18.90 0.48 -13.58
N TYR A 167 -17.99 -0.51 -13.55
CA TYR A 167 -16.63 -0.39 -14.10
C TYR A 167 -16.62 -0.49 -15.62
N TYR A 168 -17.48 -1.34 -16.18
CA TYR A 168 -17.59 -1.49 -17.62
C TYR A 168 -18.00 -0.17 -18.29
N ASP A 169 -19.05 0.47 -17.77
CA ASP A 169 -19.58 1.72 -18.33
C ASP A 169 -18.53 2.85 -18.29
N ILE A 170 -17.87 3.02 -17.16
CA ILE A 170 -16.88 4.08 -16.97
C ILE A 170 -15.59 3.81 -17.74
N ALA A 171 -15.13 2.55 -17.82
CA ALA A 171 -13.96 2.20 -18.62
C ALA A 171 -14.18 2.52 -20.09
N ARG A 172 -15.37 2.21 -20.62
CA ARG A 172 -15.73 2.54 -22.02
C ARG A 172 -15.76 4.05 -22.28
N GLN A 173 -16.20 4.84 -21.31
CA GLN A 173 -16.20 6.30 -21.40
C GLN A 173 -14.79 6.91 -21.31
N LEU A 174 -13.95 6.38 -20.42
CA LEU A 174 -12.60 6.91 -20.16
C LEU A 174 -11.57 6.45 -21.20
N PHE A 175 -11.70 5.22 -21.71
CA PHE A 175 -10.74 4.54 -22.58
C PHE A 175 -11.42 4.01 -23.84
N PRO A 176 -11.86 4.89 -24.75
CA PRO A 176 -12.65 4.49 -25.91
C PRO A 176 -11.88 3.60 -26.91
N SER A 177 -10.55 3.65 -26.89
CA SER A 177 -9.68 2.84 -27.76
C SER A 177 -9.34 1.47 -27.17
N ALA A 178 -9.61 1.25 -25.88
CA ALA A 178 -9.22 0.03 -25.19
C ALA A 178 -10.27 -1.08 -25.35
N LYS A 179 -9.80 -2.31 -25.52
CA LYS A 179 -10.63 -3.52 -25.45
C LYS A 179 -10.82 -3.89 -23.99
N ILE A 180 -12.06 -3.99 -23.56
CA ILE A 180 -12.40 -4.45 -22.20
C ILE A 180 -12.48 -5.97 -22.22
N VAL A 181 -11.68 -6.62 -21.38
CA VAL A 181 -11.62 -8.07 -21.23
C VAL A 181 -12.03 -8.43 -19.81
N LEU A 182 -12.96 -9.39 -19.68
CA LEU A 182 -13.35 -9.89 -18.37
C LEU A 182 -12.27 -10.82 -17.82
N ASP A 183 -11.95 -10.67 -16.55
CA ASP A 183 -11.00 -11.54 -15.89
C ASP A 183 -11.54 -12.99 -15.80
N ARG A 184 -10.79 -13.91 -16.41
CA ARG A 184 -11.10 -15.35 -16.43
C ARG A 184 -11.15 -15.92 -15.01
N PHE A 185 -10.34 -15.42 -14.08
CA PHE A 185 -10.35 -15.91 -12.70
C PHE A 185 -11.72 -15.71 -12.07
N HIS A 186 -12.29 -14.51 -12.19
CA HIS A 186 -13.61 -14.18 -11.69
C HIS A 186 -14.69 -15.05 -12.35
N ILE A 187 -14.63 -15.27 -13.67
CA ILE A 187 -15.56 -16.17 -14.38
C ILE A 187 -15.52 -17.59 -13.80
N VAL A 188 -14.33 -18.18 -13.66
CA VAL A 188 -14.15 -19.53 -13.12
C VAL A 188 -14.62 -19.59 -11.66
N GLN A 189 -14.33 -18.57 -10.86
CA GLN A 189 -14.75 -18.48 -9.47
C GLN A 189 -16.28 -18.41 -9.35
N HIS A 190 -16.95 -17.60 -10.17
CA HIS A 190 -18.41 -17.49 -10.19
C HIS A 190 -19.07 -18.80 -10.62
N LEU A 191 -18.53 -19.47 -11.65
CA LEU A 191 -19.02 -20.78 -12.09
C LEU A 191 -18.86 -21.84 -10.99
N SER A 192 -17.68 -21.91 -10.37
CA SER A 192 -17.41 -22.86 -9.29
C SER A 192 -18.34 -22.64 -8.09
N ARG A 193 -18.62 -21.38 -7.72
CA ARG A 193 -19.57 -21.05 -6.64
C ARG A 193 -20.99 -21.43 -7.02
N ALA A 194 -21.42 -21.22 -8.26
CA ALA A 194 -22.73 -21.62 -8.75
C ALA A 194 -22.91 -23.15 -8.72
N MET A 195 -21.92 -23.90 -9.23
CA MET A 195 -21.92 -25.37 -9.18
C MET A 195 -21.95 -25.88 -7.74
N ASN A 196 -21.16 -25.29 -6.83
CA ASN A 196 -21.14 -25.72 -5.44
C ASN A 196 -22.48 -25.43 -4.72
N ARG A 197 -23.14 -24.31 -5.03
CA ARG A 197 -24.50 -24.02 -4.52
C ARG A 197 -25.49 -25.09 -4.97
N LEU A 198 -25.50 -25.43 -6.25
CA LEU A 198 -26.37 -26.49 -6.78
C LEU A 198 -26.07 -27.84 -6.13
N ARG A 199 -24.80 -28.20 -5.99
CA ARG A 199 -24.35 -29.42 -5.30
C ARG A 199 -24.90 -29.48 -3.87
N ILE A 200 -24.75 -28.40 -3.10
CA ILE A 200 -25.25 -28.31 -1.72
C ILE A 200 -26.78 -28.43 -1.68
N GLN A 201 -27.49 -27.79 -2.62
CA GLN A 201 -28.95 -27.90 -2.72
C GLN A 201 -29.41 -29.35 -2.95
N ILE A 202 -28.76 -30.08 -3.86
CA ILE A 202 -29.05 -31.50 -4.12
C ILE A 202 -28.71 -32.33 -2.88
N MET A 203 -27.54 -32.11 -2.27
CA MET A 203 -27.12 -32.88 -1.09
C MET A 203 -28.07 -32.72 0.10
N ASN A 204 -28.66 -31.53 0.30
CA ASN A 204 -29.60 -31.29 1.39
C ASN A 204 -30.93 -32.07 1.24
N GLN A 205 -31.23 -32.60 0.04
CA GLN A 205 -32.41 -33.41 -0.22
C GLN A 205 -32.14 -34.91 -0.05
N LEU A 206 -30.88 -35.33 0.03
CA LEU A 206 -30.47 -36.73 0.12
C LEU A 206 -30.25 -37.15 1.58
N ASP A 207 -30.51 -38.43 1.88
CA ASP A 207 -30.09 -38.99 3.16
C ASP A 207 -28.56 -39.02 3.26
N ARG A 208 -28.03 -38.60 4.41
CA ARG A 208 -26.58 -38.53 4.68
C ARG A 208 -25.89 -39.89 4.60
N LYS A 209 -26.63 -40.99 4.75
CA LYS A 209 -26.09 -42.36 4.64
C LYS A 209 -26.06 -42.87 3.20
N SER A 210 -26.78 -42.24 2.28
CA SER A 210 -26.85 -42.65 0.87
C SER A 210 -25.48 -42.61 0.19
N HIS A 211 -25.29 -43.50 -0.78
CA HIS A 211 -24.09 -43.54 -1.62
C HIS A 211 -23.93 -42.23 -2.42
N GLU A 212 -25.04 -41.70 -2.93
CA GLU A 212 -25.12 -40.46 -3.71
C GLU A 212 -24.65 -39.24 -2.90
N TYR A 213 -25.06 -39.12 -1.64
CA TYR A 213 -24.58 -38.06 -0.75
C TYR A 213 -23.06 -38.14 -0.55
N LYS A 214 -22.52 -39.34 -0.30
CA LYS A 214 -21.08 -39.55 -0.10
C LYS A 214 -20.27 -39.20 -1.35
N ALA A 215 -20.76 -39.58 -2.54
CA ALA A 215 -20.15 -39.27 -3.82
C ALA A 215 -20.12 -37.76 -4.10
N LEU A 216 -21.24 -37.05 -3.89
CA LEU A 216 -21.32 -35.60 -4.04
C LEU A 216 -20.50 -34.84 -2.99
N ASN A 217 -20.34 -35.40 -1.79
CA ASN A 217 -19.47 -34.81 -0.77
C ASN A 217 -17.97 -34.92 -1.15
N ALA A 218 -17.56 -36.08 -1.68
CA ALA A 218 -16.19 -36.31 -2.14
C ALA A 218 -15.79 -35.40 -3.32
N THR A 219 -16.69 -35.17 -4.28
CA THR A 219 -16.44 -34.27 -5.41
C THR A 219 -16.30 -32.81 -4.98
N GLY A 220 -17.05 -32.36 -3.96
CA GLY A 220 -16.94 -31.01 -3.40
C GLY A 220 -15.55 -30.64 -2.88
N ASN A 221 -14.84 -31.59 -2.26
CA ASN A 221 -13.47 -31.39 -1.77
C ASN A 221 -12.45 -31.20 -2.91
N SER A 222 -12.72 -31.73 -4.10
CA SER A 222 -11.86 -31.61 -5.27
C SER A 222 -12.05 -30.27 -5.99
N PHE A 223 -13.31 -29.81 -6.16
CA PHE A 223 -13.62 -28.52 -6.76
C PHE A 223 -13.14 -27.32 -5.91
N ASN A 224 -13.30 -27.39 -4.59
CA ASN A 224 -12.77 -26.35 -3.69
C ASN A 224 -11.24 -26.29 -3.66
N LYS A 225 -10.55 -27.41 -3.95
CA LYS A 225 -9.09 -27.42 -4.12
C LYS A 225 -8.65 -26.71 -5.40
N ILE A 226 -9.40 -26.80 -6.49
CA ILE A 226 -9.10 -26.13 -7.77
C ILE A 226 -9.48 -24.64 -7.72
N ALA A 227 -10.58 -24.29 -7.04
CA ALA A 227 -11.00 -22.90 -6.87
C ALA A 227 -10.24 -22.16 -5.74
N GLY A 228 -9.76 -22.89 -4.74
CA GLY A 228 -9.04 -22.35 -3.57
C GLY A 228 -7.52 -22.42 -3.67
N ASN A 229 -6.97 -23.23 -4.57
CA ASN A 229 -5.53 -23.44 -4.68
C ASN A 229 -5.08 -23.23 -6.13
N SER A 230 -4.11 -22.32 -6.30
CA SER A 230 -3.37 -21.97 -7.54
C SER A 230 -3.84 -20.74 -8.35
N ALA A 231 -3.85 -19.57 -7.70
CA ALA A 231 -3.47 -18.26 -8.29
C ALA A 231 -3.56 -17.14 -7.24
N ILE A 232 -4.44 -17.28 -6.25
CA ILE A 232 -4.66 -16.27 -5.21
C ILE A 232 -3.46 -16.14 -4.27
N ASN A 233 -2.74 -17.22 -3.95
CA ASN A 233 -1.50 -17.12 -3.17
C ASN A 233 -0.29 -16.63 -3.98
N ALA A 234 -0.40 -16.41 -5.29
CA ALA A 234 0.65 -15.75 -6.07
C ALA A 234 0.27 -14.29 -6.38
N PHE A 235 -1.00 -14.03 -6.71
CA PHE A 235 -1.48 -12.70 -7.06
C PHE A 235 -1.78 -11.82 -5.84
N ILE A 236 -2.30 -12.38 -4.74
CA ILE A 236 -2.55 -11.65 -3.48
C ILE A 236 -1.35 -11.72 -2.53
N ALA A 237 -0.59 -12.82 -2.47
CA ALA A 237 0.59 -12.89 -1.59
C ALA A 237 1.73 -11.96 -2.04
N GLN A 238 1.82 -11.66 -3.34
CA GLN A 238 2.79 -10.70 -3.86
C GLN A 238 2.36 -9.24 -3.61
N LEU A 239 1.06 -9.00 -3.36
CA LEU A 239 0.53 -7.72 -2.87
C LEU A 239 0.76 -7.54 -1.35
N PHE A 240 0.64 -8.59 -0.54
CA PHE A 240 0.85 -8.51 0.91
C PHE A 240 2.31 -8.46 1.34
N VAL A 241 3.25 -8.75 0.44
CA VAL A 241 4.67 -8.43 0.69
C VAL A 241 4.96 -6.97 0.33
N CYS A 242 4.05 -6.21 -0.28
CA CYS A 242 4.34 -4.86 -0.82
C CYS A 242 3.60 -3.68 -0.16
N ILE A 243 2.86 -3.89 0.93
CA ILE A 243 2.30 -2.83 1.79
C ILE A 243 2.59 -3.21 3.24
#